data_AF-T1IF04-F1
#
_entry.id   AF-T1IF04-F1
#
_cell.length_a   1.000
_cell.length_b   1.000
_cell.length_c   1.000
_cell.angle_alpha   90.00
_cell.angle_beta   90.00
_cell.angle_gamma   90.00
#
_symmetry.space_group_name_H-M   'P 1'
#
loop_
_entity.id
_entity.type
_entity.pdbx_description
1 polymer ?
#
loop_
_entity_poly.entity_id
_entity_poly.type
_entity_poly.pdbx_seq_one_letter_code
_entity_poly.pdbx_strand_id
1 'polypeptide(L)'
;LLFLLLLPLVQAYLFCVTYGHDPKNLPLGVVSEELISIKRTCDDPFFNYSTYSTILECEVPKSYSCHYIKQLEKTFRLAFYDDLTEAKVAASKNDIWGFLHISRNFTNSLEERIANGLNTNDFNVDQSIISATLDMSNFIVSSLIKRDLEKGVIELVKEILLICGIPKKVGEMPIKVCV
;
A
#
# COMPACT_ATOMS: atom_id res chain seq x y z
N LEU A 1 33.09 36.82 5.35
CA LEU A 1 31.80 37.00 6.06
C LEU A 1 30.61 36.78 5.12
N LEU A 2 30.46 37.51 4.01
CA LEU A 2 29.36 37.33 3.04
C LEU A 2 29.25 35.89 2.50
N PHE A 3 30.39 35.29 2.13
CA PHE A 3 30.45 33.91 1.63
C PHE A 3 29.98 32.87 2.67
N LEU A 4 30.34 33.05 3.95
CA LEU A 4 29.95 32.13 5.03
C LEU A 4 28.45 32.20 5.35
N LEU A 5 27.79 33.31 5.02
CA LEU A 5 26.34 33.49 5.20
C LEU A 5 25.54 33.02 3.98
N LEU A 6 26.03 33.30 2.76
CA LEU A 6 25.32 32.94 1.52
C LEU A 6 25.46 31.46 1.17
N LEU A 7 26.61 30.85 1.43
CA LEU A 7 26.84 29.44 1.08
C LEU A 7 25.82 28.47 1.70
N PRO A 8 25.49 28.52 3.01
CA PRO A 8 24.49 27.61 3.58
C PRO A 8 23.07 27.85 3.03
N LEU A 9 22.70 29.10 2.70
CA LEU A 9 21.40 29.40 2.08
C LEU A 9 21.30 28.83 0.66
N VAL A 10 22.37 28.98 -0.14
CA VAL A 10 22.43 28.42 -1.49
C VAL A 10 22.44 26.90 -1.44
N GLN A 11 23.19 26.29 -0.51
CA GLN A 11 23.18 24.84 -0.30
C GLN A 11 21.80 24.32 0.08
N ALA A 12 21.13 24.93 1.06
CA ALA A 12 19.78 24.54 1.47
C ALA A 12 18.78 24.67 0.32
N TYR A 13 18.84 25.78 -0.44
CA TYR A 13 18.02 25.99 -1.62
C TYR A 13 18.26 24.90 -2.68
N LEU A 14 19.52 24.61 -3.00
CA LEU A 14 19.88 23.56 -3.95
C LEU A 14 19.38 22.19 -3.49
N PHE A 15 19.56 21.84 -2.21
CA PHE A 15 19.03 20.58 -1.66
C PHE A 15 17.51 20.47 -1.79
N CYS A 16 16.76 21.54 -1.50
CA CYS A 16 15.31 21.53 -1.67
C CYS A 16 14.89 21.35 -3.13
N VAL A 17 15.62 21.95 -4.07
CA VAL A 17 15.33 21.85 -5.51
C VAL A 17 15.73 20.48 -6.08
N THR A 18 16.85 19.90 -5.65
CA THR A 18 17.37 18.66 -6.23
C THR A 18 16.85 17.39 -5.55
N TYR A 19 16.67 17.39 -4.23
CA TYR A 19 16.27 16.22 -3.44
C TYR A 19 14.86 16.34 -2.83
N GLY A 20 14.19 17.48 -2.97
CA GLY A 20 12.87 17.72 -2.35
C GLY A 20 11.70 17.07 -3.07
N HIS A 21 11.89 16.52 -4.27
CA HIS A 21 10.82 15.84 -5.01
C HIS A 21 10.75 14.35 -4.66
N ASP A 22 9.55 13.86 -4.33
CA ASP A 22 9.30 12.44 -4.17
C ASP A 22 9.58 11.70 -5.50
N PRO A 23 10.36 10.59 -5.47
CA PRO A 23 10.66 9.82 -6.66
C PRO A 23 9.40 9.20 -7.24
N LYS A 24 9.15 9.43 -8.54
CA LYS A 24 8.00 8.86 -9.28
C LYS A 24 8.42 7.64 -10.09
N ASN A 25 7.47 6.75 -10.34
CA ASN A 25 7.65 5.56 -11.19
C ASN A 25 8.65 4.53 -10.63
N LEU A 26 8.79 4.46 -9.30
CA LEU A 26 9.60 3.43 -8.66
C LEU A 26 9.00 2.04 -8.93
N PRO A 27 9.78 1.07 -9.43
CA PRO A 27 9.29 -0.28 -9.63
C PRO A 27 9.01 -0.98 -8.30
N LEU A 28 7.78 -1.45 -8.13
CA LEU A 28 7.33 -2.16 -6.93
C LEU A 28 6.61 -3.44 -7.34
N GLY A 29 7.00 -4.56 -6.73
CA GLY A 29 6.35 -5.85 -6.95
C GLY A 29 5.03 -5.98 -6.19
N VAL A 30 4.08 -6.73 -6.75
CA VAL A 30 2.83 -7.10 -6.10
C VAL A 30 2.59 -8.59 -6.27
N VAL A 31 2.48 -9.28 -5.14
CA VAL A 31 2.05 -10.68 -5.04
C VAL A 31 0.71 -10.67 -4.32
N SER A 32 -0.38 -10.91 -5.04
CA SER A 32 -1.71 -10.99 -4.44
C SER A 32 -2.30 -12.38 -4.59
N GLU A 33 -2.56 -13.01 -3.45
CA GLU A 33 -3.26 -14.29 -3.39
C GLU A 33 -4.78 -14.14 -3.50
N GLU A 34 -5.30 -12.91 -3.35
CA GLU A 34 -6.72 -12.60 -3.52
C GLU A 34 -7.10 -12.47 -5.01
N LEU A 35 -6.16 -12.05 -5.86
CA LEU A 35 -6.40 -12.00 -7.30
C LEU A 35 -6.30 -13.42 -7.86
N ILE A 36 -7.44 -13.98 -8.30
CA ILE A 36 -7.54 -15.35 -8.85
C ILE A 36 -7.65 -15.32 -10.39
N SER A 37 -7.59 -14.14 -11.03
CA SER A 37 -7.77 -14.01 -12.48
C SER A 37 -6.56 -14.51 -13.28
N ILE A 38 -6.80 -14.87 -14.55
CA ILE A 38 -5.79 -15.39 -15.50
C ILE A 38 -4.60 -14.43 -15.65
N LYS A 39 -4.82 -13.12 -15.46
CA LYS A 39 -3.78 -12.10 -15.57
C LYS A 39 -3.32 -11.54 -14.22
N ARG A 40 -3.91 -11.94 -13.07
CA ARG A 40 -3.61 -11.41 -11.73
C ARG A 40 -3.55 -9.87 -11.67
N THR A 41 -4.37 -9.20 -12.48
CA THR A 41 -4.45 -7.73 -12.58
C THR A 41 -5.80 -7.22 -12.09
N CYS A 42 -5.85 -5.92 -11.80
CA CYS A 42 -7.05 -5.20 -11.37
C CYS A 42 -7.85 -4.55 -12.51
N ASP A 43 -7.50 -4.89 -13.76
CA ASP A 43 -8.24 -4.48 -14.96
C ASP A 43 -9.45 -5.36 -15.23
N ASP A 44 -9.54 -6.53 -14.57
CA ASP A 44 -10.66 -7.45 -14.73
C ASP A 44 -11.96 -6.79 -14.25
N PRO A 45 -13.02 -6.72 -15.10
CA PRO A 45 -14.32 -6.20 -14.71
C PRO A 45 -14.91 -6.85 -13.45
N PHE A 46 -14.52 -8.08 -13.14
CA PHE A 46 -14.94 -8.80 -11.94
C PHE A 46 -14.59 -8.07 -10.63
N PHE A 47 -13.56 -7.23 -10.59
CA PHE A 47 -13.13 -6.48 -9.40
C PHE A 47 -13.60 -5.02 -9.39
N ASN A 48 -14.24 -4.55 -10.48
CA ASN A 48 -14.58 -3.13 -10.69
C ASN A 48 -16.00 -2.75 -10.25
N TYR A 49 -16.74 -3.67 -9.63
CA TYR A 49 -18.11 -3.40 -9.18
C TYR A 49 -18.21 -3.36 -7.67
N SER A 50 -19.19 -2.61 -7.18
CA SER A 50 -19.54 -2.54 -5.76
C SER A 50 -20.46 -3.70 -5.38
N THR A 51 -20.30 -4.23 -4.18
CA THR A 51 -21.12 -5.29 -3.61
C THR A 51 -21.63 -4.87 -2.24
N TYR A 52 -22.77 -5.40 -1.83
CA TYR A 52 -23.26 -5.18 -0.48
C TYR A 52 -22.48 -6.06 0.51
N SER A 53 -21.79 -5.44 1.47
CA SER A 53 -21.16 -6.15 2.59
C SER A 53 -22.20 -6.40 3.68
N THR A 54 -22.37 -7.66 4.05
CA THR A 54 -23.21 -8.05 5.20
C THR A 54 -22.52 -7.80 6.54
N ILE A 55 -21.21 -7.59 6.53
CA ILE A 55 -20.40 -7.37 7.74
C ILE A 55 -20.44 -5.90 8.14
N LEU A 56 -20.30 -5.00 7.15
CA LEU A 56 -20.32 -3.55 7.36
C LEU A 56 -21.70 -2.92 7.11
N GLU A 57 -22.66 -3.70 6.58
CA GLU A 57 -24.03 -3.25 6.25
C GLU A 57 -24.06 -2.04 5.29
N CYS A 58 -23.18 -2.04 4.28
CA CYS A 58 -23.03 -0.96 3.30
C CYS A 58 -22.58 -1.51 1.94
N GLU A 59 -22.72 -0.68 0.90
CA GLU A 59 -22.22 -0.99 -0.44
C GLU A 59 -20.74 -0.60 -0.54
N VAL A 60 -19.85 -1.56 -0.80
CA VAL A 60 -18.40 -1.39 -0.77
C VAL A 60 -17.76 -1.94 -2.05
N PRO A 61 -16.52 -1.52 -2.41
CA PRO A 61 -15.79 -2.14 -3.50
C PRO A 61 -15.62 -3.64 -3.27
N LYS A 62 -15.85 -4.46 -4.30
CA LYS A 62 -15.74 -5.91 -4.16
C LYS A 62 -14.34 -6.43 -3.80
N SER A 63 -13.29 -5.73 -4.19
CA SER A 63 -11.92 -6.07 -3.79
C SER A 63 -11.19 -4.83 -3.28
N TYR A 64 -10.84 -4.88 -2.00
CA TYR A 64 -10.03 -3.85 -1.36
C TYR A 64 -8.59 -3.93 -1.82
N SER A 65 -8.09 -5.13 -2.15
CA SER A 65 -6.77 -5.30 -2.75
C SER A 65 -6.65 -4.53 -4.06
N CYS A 66 -7.63 -4.66 -4.96
CA CYS A 66 -7.57 -3.94 -6.23
C CYS A 66 -7.73 -2.43 -6.09
N HIS A 67 -8.57 -2.00 -5.16
CA HIS A 67 -8.70 -0.58 -4.86
C HIS A 67 -7.38 0.02 -4.36
N TYR A 68 -6.70 -0.68 -3.45
CA TYR A 68 -5.38 -0.31 -2.95
C TYR A 68 -4.30 -0.32 -4.05
N ILE A 69 -4.26 -1.36 -4.88
CA ILE A 69 -3.31 -1.48 -6.00
C ILE A 69 -3.47 -0.31 -6.97
N LYS A 70 -4.70 0.05 -7.37
CA LYS A 70 -4.96 1.20 -8.25
C LYS A 70 -4.53 2.53 -7.65
N GLN A 71 -4.59 2.66 -6.33
CA GLN A 71 -4.07 3.83 -5.65
C GLN A 71 -2.53 3.90 -5.75
N LEU A 72 -1.86 2.76 -5.59
CA LEU A 72 -0.40 2.66 -5.71
C LEU A 72 0.10 2.92 -7.13
N GLU A 73 -0.67 2.56 -8.17
CA GLU A 73 -0.32 2.85 -9.59
C GLU A 73 -0.14 4.34 -9.88
N LYS A 74 -0.71 5.24 -9.06
CA LYS A 74 -0.52 6.69 -9.19
C LYS A 74 0.90 7.14 -8.84
N THR A 75 1.62 6.35 -8.06
CA THR A 75 2.96 6.68 -7.52
C THR A 75 4.03 5.72 -8.03
N PHE A 76 3.70 4.43 -8.13
CA PHE A 76 4.61 3.34 -8.41
C PHE A 76 4.36 2.70 -9.77
N ARG A 77 5.43 2.15 -10.36
CA ARG A 77 5.32 1.27 -11.52
C ARG A 77 5.18 -0.17 -11.01
N LEU A 78 3.96 -0.70 -11.01
CA LEU A 78 3.69 -2.00 -10.43
C LEU A 78 4.09 -3.15 -11.38
N ALA A 79 4.71 -4.18 -10.81
CA ALA A 79 5.01 -5.44 -11.48
C ALA A 79 4.33 -6.58 -10.71
N PHE A 80 3.48 -7.34 -11.38
CA PHE A 80 2.75 -8.45 -10.75
C PHE A 80 3.57 -9.74 -10.85
N TYR A 81 3.58 -10.52 -9.77
CA TYR A 81 4.28 -11.78 -9.66
C TYR A 81 3.32 -12.86 -9.15
N ASP A 82 3.51 -14.09 -9.60
CA ASP A 82 2.63 -15.21 -9.24
C ASP A 82 2.95 -15.76 -7.83
N ASP A 83 4.22 -15.70 -7.43
CA ASP A 83 4.68 -16.20 -6.16
C ASP A 83 5.74 -15.32 -5.48
N LEU A 84 5.87 -15.49 -4.16
CA LEU A 84 6.79 -14.72 -3.33
C LEU A 84 8.26 -14.97 -3.68
N THR A 85 8.59 -16.15 -4.20
CA THR A 85 9.97 -16.52 -4.56
C THR A 85 10.40 -15.73 -5.80
N GLU A 86 9.54 -15.65 -6.81
CA GLU A 86 9.78 -14.86 -8.02
C GLU A 86 10.00 -13.38 -7.69
N ALA A 87 9.11 -12.80 -6.89
CA ALA A 87 9.23 -11.41 -6.45
C ALA A 87 10.52 -11.17 -5.65
N LYS A 88 10.91 -12.12 -4.77
CA LYS A 88 12.15 -12.04 -4.00
C LYS A 88 13.40 -12.10 -4.88
N VAL A 89 13.38 -12.92 -5.93
CA VAL A 89 14.48 -12.99 -6.91
C VAL A 89 14.58 -11.68 -7.68
N ALA A 90 13.46 -11.10 -8.12
CA ALA A 90 13.45 -9.81 -8.80
C ALA A 90 13.99 -8.68 -7.92
N ALA A 91 13.61 -8.64 -6.64
CA ALA A 91 14.14 -7.68 -5.67
C ALA A 91 15.66 -7.87 -5.48
N SER A 92 16.13 -9.11 -5.39
CA SER A 92 17.55 -9.43 -5.22
C SER A 92 18.40 -9.07 -6.44
N LYS A 93 17.79 -9.01 -7.64
CA LYS A 93 18.42 -8.57 -8.89
C LYS A 93 18.35 -7.06 -9.11
N ASN A 94 17.77 -6.31 -8.16
CA ASN A 94 17.56 -4.87 -8.27
C ASN A 94 16.63 -4.48 -9.45
N ASP A 95 15.72 -5.39 -9.85
CA ASP A 95 14.69 -5.12 -10.87
C ASP A 95 13.52 -4.32 -10.28
N ILE A 96 13.27 -4.48 -8.98
CA ILE A 96 12.24 -3.82 -8.18
C ILE A 96 12.84 -3.38 -6.83
N TRP A 97 12.30 -2.31 -6.23
CA TRP A 97 12.75 -1.80 -4.92
C TRP A 97 12.19 -2.59 -3.73
N GLY A 98 11.30 -3.53 -3.99
CA GLY A 98 10.58 -4.30 -2.99
C GLY A 98 9.31 -4.87 -3.58
N PHE A 99 8.59 -5.65 -2.78
CA PHE A 99 7.32 -6.23 -3.17
C PHE A 99 6.33 -6.27 -2.02
N LEU A 100 5.05 -6.23 -2.37
CA LEU A 100 3.92 -6.39 -1.47
C LEU A 100 3.40 -7.81 -1.54
N HIS A 101 2.97 -8.33 -0.40
CA HIS A 101 2.21 -9.57 -0.30
C HIS A 101 0.84 -9.26 0.29
N ILE A 102 -0.20 -9.61 -0.48
CA ILE A 102 -1.59 -9.46 -0.09
C ILE A 102 -2.20 -10.85 0.09
N SER A 103 -2.65 -11.14 1.30
CA SER A 103 -3.25 -12.41 1.71
C SER A 103 -4.54 -12.71 0.94
N ARG A 104 -4.86 -14.01 0.81
CA ARG A 104 -6.03 -14.48 0.05
C ARG A 104 -7.37 -13.93 0.52
N ASN A 105 -7.53 -13.74 1.83
CA ASN A 105 -8.79 -13.27 2.43
C ASN A 105 -8.73 -11.80 2.87
N PHE A 106 -7.88 -11.00 2.26
CA PHE A 106 -7.62 -9.62 2.69
C PHE A 106 -8.89 -8.76 2.79
N THR A 107 -9.74 -8.75 1.76
CA THR A 107 -10.96 -7.94 1.71
C THR A 107 -11.89 -8.29 2.87
N ASN A 108 -12.31 -9.55 2.98
CA ASN A 108 -13.23 -10.00 4.03
C ASN A 108 -12.64 -9.83 5.44
N SER A 109 -11.37 -10.16 5.63
CA SER A 109 -10.73 -10.04 6.94
C SER A 109 -10.52 -8.58 7.35
N LEU A 110 -10.34 -7.66 6.39
CA LEU A 110 -10.32 -6.23 6.68
C LEU A 110 -11.70 -5.70 7.07
N GLU A 111 -12.79 -6.18 6.44
CA GLU A 111 -14.16 -5.83 6.87
C GLU A 111 -14.42 -6.28 8.30
N GLU A 112 -14.12 -7.54 8.61
CA GLU A 112 -14.25 -8.10 9.97
C GLU A 112 -13.46 -7.29 10.99
N ARG A 113 -12.26 -6.83 10.60
CA ARG A 113 -11.41 -6.01 11.46
C ARG A 113 -11.98 -4.61 11.70
N ILE A 114 -12.59 -4.01 10.69
CA ILE A 114 -13.26 -2.70 10.79
C ILE A 114 -14.52 -2.81 11.66
N ALA A 115 -15.33 -3.85 11.44
CA ALA A 115 -16.60 -4.05 12.14
C ALA A 115 -16.39 -4.40 13.63
N ASN A 116 -15.49 -5.34 13.93
CA ASN A 116 -15.32 -5.87 15.27
C ASN A 116 -14.24 -5.17 16.10
N GLY A 117 -13.33 -4.43 15.45
CA GLY A 117 -12.25 -3.70 16.11
C GLY A 117 -11.43 -4.61 17.04
N LEU A 118 -11.52 -4.37 18.34
CA LEU A 118 -10.81 -5.15 19.37
C LEU A 118 -11.29 -6.60 19.52
N ASN A 119 -12.50 -6.92 19.03
CA ASN A 119 -13.08 -8.27 19.11
C ASN A 119 -12.77 -9.14 17.88
N THR A 120 -11.91 -8.64 16.98
CA THR A 120 -11.52 -9.37 15.77
C THR A 120 -10.66 -10.58 16.15
N ASN A 121 -10.94 -11.74 15.54
CA ASN A 121 -10.13 -12.94 15.77
C ASN A 121 -8.73 -12.82 15.14
N ASP A 122 -7.76 -13.55 15.68
CA ASP A 122 -6.36 -13.50 15.21
C ASP A 122 -6.22 -13.85 13.72
N PHE A 123 -7.04 -14.78 13.22
CA PHE A 123 -7.07 -15.15 11.81
C PHE A 123 -7.40 -13.94 10.90
N ASN A 124 -8.45 -13.18 11.21
CA ASN A 124 -8.82 -12.01 10.44
C ASN A 124 -7.82 -10.87 10.65
N VAL A 125 -7.22 -10.76 11.83
CA VAL A 125 -6.11 -9.83 12.04
C VAL A 125 -4.96 -10.15 11.09
N ASP A 126 -4.49 -11.39 11.05
CA ASP A 126 -3.36 -11.81 10.21
C ASP A 126 -3.67 -11.71 8.71
N GLN A 127 -4.86 -12.13 8.29
CA GLN A 127 -5.26 -12.06 6.88
C GLN A 127 -5.53 -10.63 6.40
N SER A 128 -5.85 -9.69 7.31
CA SER A 128 -6.02 -8.26 7.00
C SER A 128 -4.68 -7.49 6.87
N ILE A 129 -3.53 -8.14 7.04
CA ILE A 129 -2.22 -7.48 6.97
C ILE A 129 -1.66 -7.58 5.55
N ILE A 130 -1.23 -6.44 5.00
CA ILE A 130 -0.38 -6.39 3.81
C ILE A 130 1.08 -6.36 4.28
N SER A 131 1.85 -7.35 3.86
CA SER A 131 3.28 -7.41 4.18
C SER A 131 4.09 -6.78 3.06
N ALA A 132 5.14 -6.01 3.38
CA ALA A 132 5.97 -5.35 2.38
C ALA A 132 7.44 -5.62 2.63
N THR A 133 8.10 -6.33 1.72
CA THR A 133 9.55 -6.54 1.79
C THR A 133 10.24 -5.53 0.90
N LEU A 134 11.08 -4.67 1.49
CA LEU A 134 11.77 -3.60 0.78
C LEU A 134 13.28 -3.86 0.73
N ASP A 135 13.92 -3.48 -0.39
CA ASP A 135 15.38 -3.41 -0.44
C ASP A 135 15.85 -2.23 0.41
N MET A 136 16.60 -2.52 1.47
CA MET A 136 17.11 -1.54 2.44
C MET A 136 18.51 -1.01 2.09
N SER A 137 19.06 -1.37 0.93
CA SER A 137 20.35 -0.86 0.44
C SER A 137 20.35 0.68 0.27
N ASN A 138 19.18 1.28 0.05
CA ASN A 138 18.99 2.73 0.09
C ASN A 138 17.88 3.11 1.08
N PHE A 139 18.27 3.37 2.33
CA PHE A 139 17.37 3.72 3.41
C PHE A 139 16.38 4.86 3.08
N ILE A 140 16.81 5.89 2.34
CA ILE A 140 15.94 7.03 2.02
C ILE A 140 14.81 6.59 1.09
N VAL A 141 15.16 5.86 0.02
CA VAL A 141 14.16 5.34 -0.94
C VAL A 141 13.21 4.38 -0.23
N SER A 142 13.73 3.41 0.54
CA SER A 142 12.88 2.45 1.27
C SER A 142 11.96 3.15 2.28
N SER A 143 12.43 4.19 2.95
CA SER A 143 11.62 4.98 3.89
C SER A 143 10.49 5.75 3.18
N LEU A 144 10.76 6.29 2.00
CA LEU A 144 9.73 6.96 1.18
C LEU A 144 8.69 5.95 0.68
N ILE A 145 9.12 4.79 0.18
CA ILE A 145 8.23 3.71 -0.24
C ILE A 145 7.36 3.29 0.94
N LYS A 146 7.95 2.98 2.10
CA LYS A 146 7.22 2.60 3.32
C LYS A 146 6.16 3.65 3.69
N ARG A 147 6.52 4.92 3.73
CA ARG A 147 5.61 6.03 4.04
C ARG A 147 4.42 6.06 3.09
N ASP A 148 4.65 5.87 1.80
CA ASP A 148 3.61 5.95 0.77
C ASP A 148 2.70 4.71 0.80
N LEU A 149 3.24 3.53 1.11
CA LEU A 149 2.46 2.32 1.38
C LEU A 149 1.56 2.48 2.62
N GLU A 150 2.10 2.95 3.74
CA GLU A 150 1.34 3.21 4.97
C GLU A 150 0.21 4.22 4.73
N LYS A 151 0.52 5.33 4.05
CA LYS A 151 -0.49 6.32 3.63
C LYS A 151 -1.57 5.69 2.76
N GLY A 152 -1.17 4.82 1.83
CA GLY A 152 -2.09 4.15 0.93
C GLY A 152 -3.13 3.31 1.69
N VAL A 153 -2.67 2.48 2.63
CA VAL A 153 -3.59 1.64 3.43
C VAL A 153 -4.49 2.51 4.33
N ILE A 154 -3.97 3.58 4.91
CA ILE A 154 -4.78 4.53 5.69
C ILE A 154 -5.88 5.16 4.83
N GLU A 155 -5.58 5.53 3.59
CA GLU A 155 -6.54 6.14 2.67
C GLU A 155 -7.62 5.13 2.25
N LEU A 156 -7.23 3.88 1.93
CA LEU A 156 -8.17 2.78 1.68
C LEU A 156 -9.18 2.62 2.83
N VAL A 157 -8.69 2.50 4.08
CA VAL A 157 -9.56 2.34 5.25
C VAL A 157 -10.46 3.57 5.44
N LYS A 158 -9.92 4.78 5.26
CA LYS A 158 -10.71 6.03 5.35
C LYS A 158 -11.82 6.09 4.30
N GLU A 159 -11.56 5.62 3.09
CA GLU A 159 -12.55 5.57 2.01
C GLU A 159 -13.65 4.55 2.30
N ILE A 160 -13.30 3.34 2.77
CA ILE A 160 -14.31 2.33 3.17
C ILE A 160 -15.21 2.88 4.27
N LEU A 161 -14.62 3.46 5.33
CA LEU A 161 -15.39 4.04 6.43
C LEU A 161 -16.33 5.16 5.95
N LEU A 162 -15.88 5.99 5.02
CA LEU A 162 -16.70 7.05 4.45
C LEU A 162 -17.92 6.52 3.70
N ILE A 163 -17.70 5.52 2.86
CA ILE A 163 -18.75 4.91 2.05
C ILE A 163 -19.83 4.33 2.96
N CYS A 164 -19.44 3.76 4.10
CA CYS A 164 -20.35 3.17 5.09
C CYS A 164 -20.89 4.18 6.11
N GLY A 165 -20.61 5.48 5.96
CA GLY A 165 -21.08 6.52 6.90
C GLY A 165 -20.45 6.48 8.29
N ILE A 166 -19.35 5.74 8.45
CA ILE A 166 -18.61 5.60 9.71
C ILE A 166 -17.63 6.80 9.85
N PRO A 167 -17.55 7.45 11.02
CA PRO A 167 -16.63 8.57 11.20
C PRO A 167 -15.16 8.19 10.91
N LYS A 168 -14.50 8.94 10.00
CA LYS A 168 -13.10 8.68 9.58
C LYS A 168 -12.09 8.57 10.73
N LYS A 169 -12.35 9.23 11.86
CA LYS A 169 -11.48 9.24 13.05
C LYS A 169 -11.35 7.86 13.70
N VAL A 170 -12.27 6.94 13.41
CA VAL A 170 -12.22 5.54 13.88
C VAL A 170 -11.18 4.72 13.08
N GLY A 171 -10.88 5.14 11.85
CA GLY A 171 -9.98 4.42 10.93
C GLY A 171 -8.50 4.69 11.06
N GLU A 172 -8.07 5.49 12.03
CA GLU A 172 -6.64 5.68 12.33
C GLU A 172 -6.08 4.47 13.10
N MET A 173 -6.38 3.26 12.63
CA MET A 173 -5.83 2.03 13.17
C MET A 173 -4.38 1.89 12.69
N PRO A 174 -3.42 1.58 13.58
CA PRO A 174 -2.04 1.39 13.20
C PRO A 174 -1.92 0.17 12.27
N ILE A 175 -1.45 0.40 11.04
CA ILE A 175 -1.10 -0.64 10.08
C ILE A 175 0.37 -0.97 10.27
N LYS A 176 0.66 -2.23 10.60
CA LYS A 176 2.03 -2.72 10.73
C LYS A 176 2.53 -3.13 9.35
N VAL A 177 3.38 -2.30 8.74
CA VAL A 177 4.18 -2.71 7.58
C VAL A 177 5.43 -3.42 8.13
N CYS A 178 5.45 -4.75 8.04
CA CYS A 178 6.61 -5.55 8.40
C CYS A 178 7.68 -5.39 7.32
N VAL A 179 8.75 -4.65 7.64
CA VAL A 179 9.97 -4.49 6.83
C VAL A 179 10.96 -5.60 7.14
#